data_AF-K9II49-F1
#
_entry.id   AF-K9II49-F1
#
_cell.length_a   1.000
_cell.length_b   1.000
_cell.length_c   1.000
_cell.angle_alpha   90.00
_cell.angle_beta   90.00
_cell.angle_gamma   90.00
#
_symmetry.space_group_name_H-M   'P 1'
#
loop_
_entity.id
_entity.type
_entity.pdbx_description
1 polymer ?
#
loop_
_entity_poly.entity_id
_entity_poly.type
_entity_poly.pdbx_seq_one_letter_code
_entity_poly.pdbx_strand_id
1 'polypeptide(L)'
;MAAPGRRALLGVVKGWRRFKEFWGGSLGSRSLTLAAAPSNSGSPWRLLGALCLQRPPLVSKPLTPLQEEMAALLQQIEVERSLYSDHELRALDEAQRLAKRKADGGDEEDEQDILLIQDLEDMWEQKFLQFKPGARITDADKKNDRTSLHRKLDRNLVLLVREKLGDEDVWMLPQAEWQPGETLRGTAERTLATLAENNMEAKFLGNAPCGHYKFKFPQALRTESSLGAKVFFFKALLLTGDFSQAGKKGHHVWVSKDELGDYLKPKYLAQVKRFLLDL
;
A
#
# COMPACT_ATOMS: atom_id res chain seq x y z
N MET A 1 1.51 63.26 40.95
CA MET A 1 2.82 63.78 41.40
C MET A 1 3.72 62.57 41.60
N ALA A 2 4.97 62.48 41.20
CA ALA A 2 5.85 63.25 40.34
C ALA A 2 7.01 62.28 40.00
N ALA A 3 7.78 62.66 38.99
CA ALA A 3 8.84 61.94 38.32
C ALA A 3 9.92 61.22 39.20
N PRO A 4 10.65 60.26 38.59
CA PRO A 4 11.81 59.58 39.14
C PRO A 4 13.10 60.42 39.10
N GLY A 5 14.02 60.15 40.03
CA GLY A 5 15.33 60.81 40.16
C GLY A 5 16.38 60.28 39.17
N ARG A 6 17.09 61.21 38.52
CA ARG A 6 18.19 60.99 37.58
C ARG A 6 19.53 60.78 38.30
N ARG A 7 20.41 59.99 37.69
CA ARG A 7 21.84 60.33 37.57
C ARG A 7 22.42 59.72 36.29
N ALA A 8 22.92 60.60 35.42
CA ALA A 8 23.75 60.27 34.26
C ALA A 8 25.23 60.32 34.65
N LEU A 9 26.11 59.70 33.86
CA LEU A 9 27.28 60.32 33.22
C LEU A 9 28.03 59.29 32.32
N LEU A 10 28.27 59.71 31.06
CA LEU A 10 29.45 59.53 30.18
C LEU A 10 29.92 58.08 29.84
N GLY A 11 30.20 57.68 28.60
CA GLY A 11 30.34 58.34 27.30
C GLY A 11 31.03 57.39 26.29
N VAL A 12 31.20 57.87 25.05
CA VAL A 12 32.07 57.38 23.94
C VAL A 12 31.44 56.51 22.81
N VAL A 13 30.81 57.24 21.88
CA VAL A 13 30.97 57.29 20.40
C VAL A 13 31.80 56.22 19.64
N LYS A 14 31.19 55.68 18.56
CA LYS A 14 31.65 55.60 17.13
C LYS A 14 31.11 54.30 16.50
N GLY A 15 30.43 54.24 15.37
CA GLY A 15 29.99 55.23 14.37
C GLY A 15 29.26 54.45 13.27
N TRP A 16 28.03 54.86 12.95
CA TRP A 16 27.28 54.34 11.81
C TRP A 16 27.46 55.29 10.62
N ARG A 17 27.87 54.77 9.47
CA ARG A 17 27.61 55.42 8.18
C ARG A 17 26.72 54.51 7.34
N ARG A 18 25.52 55.04 7.05
CA ARG A 18 24.68 54.67 5.91
C ARG A 18 25.40 55.13 4.64
N PHE A 19 25.37 54.33 3.59
CA PHE A 19 25.07 54.84 2.26
C PHE A 19 24.27 53.79 1.47
N LYS A 20 23.43 54.33 0.59
CA LYS A 20 22.23 53.79 -0.03
C LYS A 20 22.55 53.34 -1.47
N GLU A 21 21.64 52.53 -2.04
CA GLU A 21 21.36 52.40 -3.50
C GLU A 21 22.37 51.56 -4.31
N PHE A 22 22.07 50.73 -5.32
CA PHE A 22 20.87 50.36 -6.10
C PHE A 22 21.26 49.11 -6.97
N TRP A 23 20.30 48.57 -7.72
CA TRP A 23 20.40 47.63 -8.86
C TRP A 23 20.15 46.14 -8.63
N GLY A 24 19.11 45.66 -9.31
CA GLY A 24 18.61 44.29 -9.33
C GLY A 24 19.49 43.30 -10.07
N GLY A 25 19.28 42.03 -9.72
CA GLY A 25 19.84 40.87 -10.38
C GLY A 25 18.83 39.72 -10.30
N SER A 26 18.40 39.28 -11.48
CA SER A 26 17.52 38.14 -11.76
C SER A 26 17.83 36.89 -10.90
N LEU A 27 16.83 36.37 -10.20
CA LEU A 27 16.85 35.03 -9.62
C LEU A 27 16.62 34.00 -10.74
N GLY A 28 17.71 33.59 -11.39
CA GLY A 28 17.72 32.52 -12.37
C GLY A 28 17.37 31.17 -11.72
N SER A 29 16.20 30.65 -12.06
CA SER A 29 15.82 29.25 -11.84
C SER A 29 16.81 28.34 -12.61
N ARG A 30 17.67 27.64 -11.88
CA ARG A 30 18.53 26.59 -12.44
C ARG A 30 17.68 25.34 -12.67
N SER A 31 17.01 25.28 -13.82
CA SER A 31 16.55 24.00 -14.36
C SER A 31 17.76 23.25 -14.91
N LEU A 32 18.12 22.14 -14.29
CA LEU A 32 19.06 21.18 -14.86
C LEU A 32 18.28 20.34 -15.89
N THR A 33 18.08 20.86 -17.09
CA THR A 33 17.71 20.03 -18.23
C THR A 33 18.96 19.25 -18.64
N LEU A 34 19.02 18.00 -18.19
CA LEU A 34 20.02 17.05 -18.63
C LEU A 34 19.71 16.74 -20.11
N ALA A 35 20.40 17.42 -21.02
CA ALA A 35 20.30 17.18 -22.45
C ALA A 35 20.64 15.71 -22.71
N ALA A 36 19.62 14.93 -23.08
CA ALA A 36 19.79 13.54 -23.44
C ALA A 36 20.67 13.47 -24.70
N ALA A 37 21.88 12.94 -24.56
CA ALA A 37 22.73 12.64 -25.70
C ALA A 37 22.02 11.61 -26.59
N PRO A 38 21.97 11.80 -27.93
CA PRO A 38 21.44 10.78 -28.83
C PRO A 38 22.42 9.60 -28.84
N SER A 39 22.08 8.52 -28.13
CA SER A 39 22.86 7.30 -28.12
C SER A 39 22.68 6.55 -29.44
N ASN A 40 23.40 6.98 -30.48
CA ASN A 40 23.44 6.34 -31.78
C ASN A 40 24.42 5.16 -31.78
N SER A 41 24.23 4.22 -30.84
CA SER A 41 24.87 2.90 -30.87
C SER A 41 23.77 1.86 -30.68
N GLY A 42 23.27 1.34 -31.81
CA GLY A 42 22.22 0.33 -31.82
C GLY A 42 22.71 -0.94 -31.13
N SER A 43 22.40 -1.09 -29.85
CA SER A 43 22.70 -2.33 -29.15
C SER A 43 21.82 -3.44 -29.73
N PRO A 44 22.32 -4.69 -29.90
CA PRO A 44 21.52 -5.78 -30.44
C PRO A 44 20.44 -6.28 -29.46
N TRP A 45 20.26 -5.60 -28.32
CA TRP A 45 19.30 -5.93 -27.27
C TRP A 45 18.17 -4.91 -27.24
N ARG A 46 16.94 -5.39 -27.40
CA ARG A 46 15.75 -4.58 -27.16
C ARG A 46 15.58 -4.33 -25.66
N LEU A 47 15.30 -3.08 -25.30
CA LEU A 47 15.01 -2.69 -23.93
C LEU A 47 13.49 -2.69 -23.72
N LEU A 48 13.03 -3.49 -22.77
CA LEU A 48 11.63 -3.60 -22.39
C LEU A 48 11.46 -3.12 -20.94
N GLY A 49 10.52 -2.20 -20.73
CA GLY A 49 10.05 -1.83 -19.40
C GLY A 49 8.83 -2.66 -19.05
N ALA A 50 8.96 -3.56 -18.08
CA ALA A 50 7.87 -4.36 -17.57
C ALA A 50 7.39 -3.87 -16.21
N LEU A 51 6.11 -4.06 -15.98
CA LEU A 51 5.42 -3.65 -14.78
C LEU A 51 4.97 -4.87 -13.97
N CYS A 52 5.40 -4.90 -12.72
CA CYS A 52 4.83 -5.77 -11.69
C CYS A 52 3.83 -4.95 -10.87
N LEU A 53 2.58 -4.94 -11.31
CA LEU A 53 1.48 -4.35 -10.54
C LEU A 53 1.01 -5.32 -9.46
N GLN A 54 1.03 -4.87 -8.21
CA GLN A 54 0.61 -5.66 -7.05
C GLN A 54 -0.62 -5.03 -6.40
N ARG A 55 -1.64 -5.86 -6.14
CA ARG A 55 -2.70 -5.50 -5.20
C ARG A 55 -2.24 -5.90 -3.79
N PRO A 56 -2.12 -4.98 -2.83
CA PRO A 56 -1.84 -5.33 -1.44
C PRO A 56 -3.00 -6.15 -0.83
N PRO A 57 -2.75 -6.85 0.30
CA PRO A 57 -3.83 -7.48 1.06
C PRO A 57 -4.76 -6.41 1.64
N LEU A 58 -6.06 -6.67 1.59
CA LEU A 58 -7.11 -5.81 2.14
C LEU A 58 -7.57 -6.29 3.52
N VAL A 59 -7.40 -7.57 3.82
CA VAL A 59 -7.80 -8.21 5.06
C VAL A 59 -6.57 -8.81 5.73
N SER A 60 -6.54 -8.83 7.06
CA SER A 60 -5.48 -9.49 7.82
C SER A 60 -5.44 -10.99 7.52
N LYS A 61 -4.25 -11.59 7.61
CA LYS A 61 -4.09 -13.05 7.53
C LYS A 61 -4.78 -13.72 8.73
N PRO A 62 -5.35 -14.92 8.57
CA PRO A 62 -5.83 -15.69 9.70
C PRO A 62 -4.65 -16.04 10.61
N LEU A 63 -4.91 -16.10 11.91
CA LEU A 63 -3.93 -16.53 12.89
C LEU A 63 -3.68 -18.04 12.70
N THR A 64 -2.44 -18.45 12.92
CA THR A 64 -2.12 -19.87 13.05
C THR A 64 -2.61 -20.41 14.40
N PRO A 65 -2.88 -21.71 14.55
CA PRO A 65 -3.37 -22.26 15.83
C PRO A 65 -2.47 -21.90 17.03
N LEU A 66 -1.14 -21.95 16.82
CA LEU A 66 -0.17 -21.54 17.83
C LEU A 66 -0.26 -20.04 18.18
N GLN A 67 -0.52 -19.18 17.19
CA GLN A 67 -0.73 -17.75 17.42
C GLN A 67 -2.04 -17.47 18.15
N GLU A 68 -3.08 -18.28 17.95
CA GLU A 68 -4.35 -18.17 18.69
C GLU A 68 -4.14 -18.53 20.17
N GLU A 69 -3.44 -19.63 20.45
CA GLU A 69 -3.08 -20.02 21.82
C GLU A 69 -2.21 -18.95 22.50
N MET A 70 -1.22 -18.42 21.79
CA MET A 70 -0.37 -17.35 22.31
C MET A 70 -1.16 -16.05 22.53
N ALA A 71 -2.08 -15.70 21.62
CA ALA A 71 -2.91 -14.50 21.78
C ALA A 71 -3.82 -14.63 23.01
N ALA A 72 -4.43 -15.80 23.23
CA ALA A 72 -5.23 -16.06 24.42
C ALA A 72 -4.40 -15.97 25.71
N LEU A 73 -3.18 -16.53 25.71
CA LEU A 73 -2.27 -16.43 26.85
C LEU A 73 -1.85 -14.98 27.12
N LEU A 74 -1.50 -14.22 26.08
CA LEU A 74 -1.12 -12.82 26.23
C LEU A 74 -2.28 -11.98 26.76
N GLN A 75 -3.50 -12.25 26.33
CA GLN A 75 -4.69 -11.57 26.82
C GLN A 75 -4.99 -11.92 28.28
N GLN A 76 -4.76 -13.18 28.70
CA GLN A 76 -4.86 -13.56 30.11
C GLN A 76 -3.84 -12.83 30.97
N ILE A 77 -2.57 -12.80 30.54
CA ILE A 77 -1.50 -12.09 31.25
C ILE A 77 -1.79 -10.59 31.33
N GLU A 78 -2.34 -10.01 30.27
CA GLU A 78 -2.73 -8.60 30.24
C GLU A 78 -3.81 -8.32 31.30
N VAL A 79 -4.86 -9.14 31.38
CA VAL A 79 -5.91 -9.00 32.38
C VAL A 79 -5.35 -9.18 33.79
N GLU A 80 -4.60 -10.24 34.06
CA GLU A 80 -4.03 -10.52 35.40
C GLU A 80 -3.07 -9.44 35.91
N ARG A 81 -2.39 -8.74 35.00
CA ARG A 81 -1.43 -7.68 35.34
C ARG A 81 -2.00 -6.28 35.20
N SER A 82 -3.23 -6.15 34.74
CA SER A 82 -3.93 -4.88 34.60
C SER A 82 -4.48 -4.41 35.95
N LEU A 83 -4.68 -3.11 36.07
CA LEU A 83 -5.47 -2.53 37.15
C LEU A 83 -6.94 -2.53 36.74
N TYR A 84 -7.84 -2.47 37.71
CA TYR A 84 -9.27 -2.35 37.44
C TYR A 84 -9.55 -1.13 36.56
N SER A 85 -10.31 -1.38 35.50
CA SER A 85 -10.85 -0.35 34.63
C SER A 85 -12.02 0.39 35.31
N ASP A 86 -12.31 1.60 34.85
CA ASP A 86 -13.47 2.37 35.35
C ASP A 86 -14.79 1.60 35.20
N HIS A 87 -14.89 0.78 34.15
CA HIS A 87 -16.04 -0.09 33.91
C HIS A 87 -16.19 -1.18 34.99
N GLU A 88 -15.09 -1.87 35.32
CA GLU A 88 -15.09 -2.90 36.36
C GLU A 88 -15.33 -2.32 37.75
N LEU A 89 -14.72 -1.17 38.07
CA LEU A 89 -14.94 -0.50 39.35
C LEU A 89 -16.41 -0.14 39.55
N ARG A 90 -17.03 0.44 38.51
CA ARG A 90 -18.44 0.82 38.56
C ARG A 90 -19.36 -0.41 38.66
N ALA A 91 -19.00 -1.53 38.01
CA ALA A 91 -19.74 -2.79 38.12
C ALA A 91 -19.67 -3.38 39.53
N LEU A 92 -18.51 -3.31 40.17
CA LEU A 92 -18.32 -3.75 41.55
C LEU A 92 -19.12 -2.88 42.53
N ASP A 93 -19.08 -1.56 42.36
CA ASP A 93 -19.83 -0.63 43.21
C ASP A 93 -21.35 -0.82 43.07
N GLU A 94 -21.86 -0.98 41.85
CA GLU A 94 -23.27 -1.29 41.58
C GLU A 94 -23.69 -2.61 42.23
N ALA A 95 -22.89 -3.67 42.08
CA ALA A 95 -23.15 -4.98 42.68
C ALA A 95 -23.19 -4.91 44.22
N GLN A 96 -22.28 -4.15 44.83
CA GLN A 96 -22.27 -3.94 46.29
C GLN A 96 -23.50 -3.18 46.78
N ARG A 97 -23.92 -2.12 46.07
CA ARG A 97 -25.13 -1.36 46.39
C ARG A 97 -26.38 -2.24 46.30
N LEU A 98 -26.49 -3.04 45.24
CA LEU A 98 -27.60 -3.99 45.07
C LEU A 98 -27.61 -5.08 46.15
N ALA A 99 -26.45 -5.58 46.56
CA ALA A 99 -26.36 -6.57 47.64
C ALA A 99 -26.79 -5.99 49.00
N LYS A 100 -26.36 -4.76 49.33
CA LYS A 100 -26.79 -4.06 50.55
C LYS A 100 -28.29 -3.79 50.56
N ARG A 101 -28.85 -3.30 49.45
CA ARG A 101 -30.32 -3.10 49.30
C ARG A 101 -31.10 -4.39 49.54
N LYS A 102 -30.63 -5.52 49.00
CA LYS A 102 -31.25 -6.84 49.23
C LYS A 102 -31.19 -7.31 50.70
N ALA A 103 -30.19 -6.88 51.46
CA ALA A 103 -30.00 -7.28 52.84
C ALA A 103 -30.75 -6.39 53.84
N ASP A 104 -30.73 -5.07 53.64
CA ASP A 104 -31.26 -4.09 54.61
C ASP A 104 -32.76 -3.77 54.40
N GLY A 105 -33.34 -4.11 53.25
CA GLY A 105 -34.79 -3.98 53.00
C GLY A 105 -35.35 -2.56 53.06
N GLY A 106 -34.49 -1.54 53.16
CA GLY A 106 -34.84 -0.12 53.24
C GLY A 106 -34.68 0.60 51.90
N ASP A 107 -35.73 1.31 51.50
CA ASP A 107 -35.75 2.25 50.37
C ASP A 107 -35.06 3.56 50.80
N GLU A 108 -33.75 3.66 50.58
CA GLU A 108 -33.09 4.97 50.52
C GLU A 108 -32.99 5.42 49.06
N GLU A 109 -33.70 6.52 48.76
CA GLU A 109 -33.79 7.19 47.47
C GLU A 109 -32.44 7.77 47.04
N ASP A 110 -31.68 6.99 46.29
CA ASP A 110 -30.58 7.52 45.47
C ASP A 110 -30.91 7.28 44.01
N GLU A 111 -31.62 8.25 43.41
CA GLU A 111 -31.53 8.53 41.98
C GLU A 111 -30.07 8.92 41.69
N GLN A 112 -29.35 8.17 40.84
CA GLN A 112 -28.28 8.66 39.93
C GLN A 112 -27.46 7.51 39.28
N ASP A 113 -28.11 6.53 38.67
CA ASP A 113 -27.63 5.97 37.40
C ASP A 113 -28.80 5.30 36.69
N ILE A 114 -29.19 5.85 35.54
CA ILE A 114 -30.41 5.42 34.81
C ILE A 114 -30.18 4.08 34.11
N LEU A 115 -28.91 3.72 33.86
CA LEU A 115 -28.51 2.50 33.15
C LEU A 115 -27.53 1.74 34.01
N LEU A 116 -27.84 0.48 34.33
CA LEU A 116 -26.87 -0.42 34.95
C LEU A 116 -25.82 -0.81 33.92
N ILE A 117 -24.66 -1.24 34.39
CA ILE A 117 -23.60 -1.74 33.49
C ILE A 117 -24.06 -2.95 32.69
N GLN A 118 -24.86 -3.83 33.29
CA GLN A 118 -25.45 -4.97 32.60
C GLN A 118 -26.34 -4.52 31.44
N ASP A 119 -27.15 -3.46 31.65
CA ASP A 119 -27.99 -2.91 30.58
C ASP A 119 -27.13 -2.34 29.43
N LEU A 120 -25.99 -1.72 29.75
CA LEU A 120 -25.04 -1.21 28.76
C LEU A 120 -24.38 -2.33 27.96
N GLU A 121 -23.94 -3.41 28.62
CA GLU A 121 -23.39 -4.60 27.98
C GLU A 121 -24.43 -5.23 27.02
N ASP A 122 -25.67 -5.40 27.48
CA ASP A 122 -26.77 -5.91 26.67
C ASP A 122 -27.03 -5.02 25.44
N MET A 123 -27.01 -3.70 25.61
CA MET A 123 -27.16 -2.76 24.49
C MET A 123 -26.01 -2.87 23.48
N TRP A 124 -24.78 -3.10 23.92
CA TRP A 124 -23.62 -3.29 23.04
C TRP A 124 -23.71 -4.62 22.30
N GLU A 125 -24.10 -5.69 22.98
CA GLU A 125 -24.33 -7.00 22.38
C GLU A 125 -25.43 -6.94 21.32
N GLN A 126 -26.55 -6.27 21.61
CA GLN A 126 -27.64 -6.09 20.64
C GLN A 126 -27.17 -5.38 19.38
N LYS A 127 -26.38 -4.30 19.52
CA LYS A 127 -25.80 -3.59 18.36
C LYS A 127 -24.82 -4.45 17.59
N PHE A 128 -24.00 -5.23 18.28
CA PHE A 128 -23.05 -6.15 17.66
C PHE A 128 -23.77 -7.23 16.84
N LEU A 129 -24.84 -7.83 17.39
CA LEU A 129 -25.64 -8.85 16.70
C LEU A 129 -26.42 -8.30 15.51
N GLN A 130 -26.86 -7.04 15.57
CA GLN A 130 -27.51 -6.36 14.43
C GLN A 130 -26.52 -6.08 13.30
N PHE A 131 -25.24 -5.85 13.61
CA PHE A 131 -24.22 -5.57 12.62
C PHE A 131 -23.74 -6.84 11.93
N LYS A 132 -23.92 -6.92 10.61
CA LYS A 132 -23.40 -8.03 9.80
C LYS A 132 -22.04 -7.63 9.21
N PRO A 133 -20.92 -8.23 9.67
CA PRO A 133 -19.61 -7.94 9.09
C PRO A 133 -19.55 -8.39 7.63
N GLY A 134 -18.75 -7.68 6.83
CA GLY A 134 -18.48 -8.06 5.45
C GLY A 134 -17.81 -9.43 5.36
N ALA A 135 -18.18 -10.22 4.35
CA ALA A 135 -17.61 -11.54 4.16
C ALA A 135 -16.11 -11.45 3.80
N ARG A 136 -15.25 -12.11 4.59
CA ARG A 136 -13.81 -12.23 4.29
C ARG A 136 -13.54 -13.11 3.06
N ILE A 137 -14.42 -14.09 2.84
CA ILE A 137 -14.38 -14.99 1.68
C ILE A 137 -15.43 -14.51 0.69
N THR A 138 -15.00 -14.11 -0.51
CA THR A 138 -15.90 -13.56 -1.52
C THR A 138 -16.43 -14.65 -2.44
N ASP A 139 -17.46 -14.33 -3.24
CA ASP A 139 -17.98 -15.28 -4.23
C ASP A 139 -16.96 -15.60 -5.32
N ALA A 140 -16.00 -14.70 -5.57
CA ALA A 140 -14.88 -14.94 -6.47
C ALA A 140 -13.92 -16.00 -5.94
N ASP A 141 -13.78 -16.13 -4.62
CA ASP A 141 -13.02 -17.22 -4.01
C ASP A 141 -13.73 -18.56 -4.21
N LYS A 142 -15.06 -18.59 -4.02
CA LYS A 142 -15.87 -19.79 -4.22
C LYS A 142 -15.89 -20.26 -5.68
N LYS A 143 -16.02 -19.32 -6.62
CA LYS A 143 -16.04 -19.60 -8.07
C LYS A 143 -14.66 -19.77 -8.68
N ASN A 144 -13.60 -19.42 -7.94
CA ASN A 144 -12.23 -19.34 -8.43
C ASN A 144 -12.06 -18.42 -9.66
N ASP A 145 -12.76 -17.28 -9.65
CA ASP A 145 -12.70 -16.29 -10.73
C ASP A 145 -11.37 -15.51 -10.65
N ARG A 146 -10.40 -15.92 -11.47
CA ARG A 146 -9.02 -15.35 -11.45
C ARG A 146 -8.90 -13.98 -12.14
N THR A 147 -9.97 -13.47 -12.73
CA THR A 147 -10.00 -12.14 -13.35
C THR A 147 -10.41 -11.03 -12.39
N SER A 148 -11.11 -11.37 -11.30
CA SER A 148 -11.62 -10.38 -10.35
C SER A 148 -10.56 -9.97 -9.32
N LEU A 149 -10.58 -8.69 -8.95
CA LEU A 149 -9.72 -8.13 -7.89
C LEU A 149 -10.17 -8.50 -6.48
N HIS A 150 -11.45 -8.83 -6.30
CA HIS A 150 -12.03 -9.18 -4.99
C HIS A 150 -11.80 -10.63 -4.56
N ARG A 151 -10.91 -11.36 -5.23
CA ARG A 151 -10.44 -12.70 -4.82
C ARG A 151 -9.30 -12.58 -3.79
N LYS A 152 -9.15 -13.54 -2.88
CA LYS A 152 -8.03 -13.70 -1.93
C LYS A 152 -7.64 -12.38 -1.25
N LEU A 153 -8.55 -11.80 -0.47
CA LEU A 153 -8.35 -10.50 0.18
C LEU A 153 -7.19 -10.48 1.19
N ASP A 154 -6.79 -11.65 1.67
CA ASP A 154 -5.71 -11.90 2.63
C ASP A 154 -4.30 -11.89 2.02
N ARG A 155 -4.19 -12.03 0.68
CA ARG A 155 -2.91 -12.17 -0.02
C ARG A 155 -2.64 -11.01 -0.98
N ASN A 156 -1.37 -10.90 -1.38
CA ASN A 156 -1.01 -10.05 -2.50
C ASN A 156 -1.34 -10.74 -3.83
N LEU A 157 -1.84 -9.96 -4.78
CA LEU A 157 -2.11 -10.43 -6.13
C LEU A 157 -1.23 -9.70 -7.12
N VAL A 158 -0.73 -10.41 -8.12
CA VAL A 158 0.08 -9.86 -9.20
C VAL A 158 -0.70 -9.94 -10.50
N LEU A 159 -0.64 -8.86 -11.27
CA LEU A 159 -1.25 -8.78 -12.59
C LEU A 159 -0.41 -9.56 -13.61
N LEU A 160 -1.05 -10.52 -14.29
CA LEU A 160 -0.52 -11.14 -15.50
C LEU A 160 -1.36 -10.74 -16.70
N VAL A 161 -0.70 -10.60 -17.85
CA VAL A 161 -1.34 -10.33 -19.14
C VAL A 161 -0.95 -11.42 -20.14
N ARG A 162 -1.92 -11.83 -20.97
CA ARG A 162 -1.67 -12.75 -22.08
C ARG A 162 -1.24 -11.95 -23.31
N GLU A 163 0.01 -12.12 -23.72
CA GLU A 163 0.56 -11.52 -24.94
C GLU A 163 0.77 -12.60 -26.01
N LYS A 164 0.51 -12.24 -27.27
CA LYS A 164 0.79 -13.10 -28.42
C LYS A 164 2.20 -12.81 -28.92
N LEU A 165 3.12 -13.74 -28.74
CA LEU A 165 4.48 -13.64 -29.24
C LEU A 165 4.63 -14.58 -30.45
N GLY A 166 4.43 -14.04 -31.65
CA GLY A 166 4.29 -14.86 -32.86
C GLY A 166 2.96 -15.62 -32.83
N ASP A 167 3.02 -16.95 -32.98
CA ASP A 167 1.85 -17.84 -32.96
C ASP A 167 1.56 -18.43 -31.57
N GLU A 168 2.41 -18.19 -30.56
CA GLU A 168 2.22 -18.67 -29.19
C GLU A 168 1.62 -17.59 -28.27
N ASP A 169 0.54 -17.95 -27.58
CA ASP A 169 -0.01 -17.18 -26.46
C ASP A 169 0.83 -17.44 -25.20
N VAL A 170 1.53 -16.41 -24.69
CA VAL A 170 2.37 -16.52 -23.50
C VAL A 170 1.88 -15.57 -22.41
N TRP A 171 1.78 -16.08 -21.18
CA TRP A 171 1.51 -15.28 -19.99
C TRP A 171 2.78 -14.58 -19.53
N MET A 172 2.75 -13.25 -19.47
CA MET A 172 3.85 -12.44 -19.00
C MET A 172 3.36 -11.28 -18.13
N LEU A 173 4.31 -10.56 -17.53
CA LEU A 173 4.00 -9.29 -16.91
C LEU A 173 3.79 -8.26 -18.02
N PRO A 174 2.87 -7.31 -17.84
CA PRO A 174 2.66 -6.27 -18.82
C PRO A 174 3.96 -5.49 -19.09
N GLN A 175 4.30 -5.36 -20.37
CA GLN A 175 5.58 -4.80 -20.79
C GLN A 175 5.41 -3.90 -22.03
N ALA A 176 6.32 -2.94 -22.18
CA ALA A 176 6.41 -2.12 -23.39
C ALA A 176 7.86 -1.93 -23.82
N GLU A 177 8.05 -1.72 -25.12
CA GLU A 177 9.33 -1.30 -25.68
C GLU A 177 9.67 0.13 -25.25
N TRP A 178 10.92 0.31 -24.81
CA TRP A 178 11.46 1.62 -24.43
C TRP A 178 11.67 2.49 -25.67
N GLN A 179 11.28 3.76 -25.57
CA GLN A 179 11.44 4.75 -26.63
C GLN A 179 12.51 5.79 -26.26
N PRO A 180 13.33 6.26 -27.23
CA PRO A 180 14.31 7.31 -26.97
C PRO A 180 13.63 8.58 -26.44
N GLY A 181 14.12 9.09 -25.31
CA GLY A 181 13.57 10.28 -24.64
C GLY A 181 12.66 9.97 -23.45
N GLU A 182 12.31 8.71 -23.20
CA GLU A 182 11.58 8.29 -22.00
C GLU A 182 12.53 7.73 -20.93
N THR A 183 12.14 7.80 -19.66
CA THR A 183 12.80 6.99 -18.61
C THR A 183 12.26 5.56 -18.65
N LEU A 184 13.03 4.57 -18.20
CA LEU A 184 12.55 3.17 -18.12
C LEU A 184 11.31 3.03 -17.24
N ARG A 185 11.21 3.85 -16.18
CA ARG A 185 10.01 3.95 -15.35
C ARG A 185 8.84 4.56 -16.13
N GLY A 186 9.07 5.62 -16.90
CA GLY A 186 8.07 6.23 -17.77
C GLY A 186 7.49 5.23 -18.78
N THR A 187 8.31 4.31 -19.30
CA THR A 187 7.83 3.19 -20.12
C THR A 187 6.88 2.28 -19.35
N ALA A 188 7.15 1.97 -18.08
CA ALA A 188 6.23 1.20 -17.24
C ALA A 188 4.94 1.98 -16.91
N GLU A 189 5.01 3.30 -16.70
CA GLU A 189 3.83 4.17 -16.56
C GLU A 189 2.97 4.16 -17.84
N ARG A 190 3.60 4.16 -19.01
CA ARG A 190 2.92 4.01 -20.31
C ARG A 190 2.28 2.64 -20.48
N THR A 191 2.89 1.56 -19.98
CA THR A 191 2.24 0.22 -19.99
C THR A 191 0.92 0.24 -19.24
N LEU A 192 0.88 0.90 -18.07
CA LEU A 192 -0.35 1.05 -17.30
C LEU A 192 -1.42 1.82 -18.07
N ALA A 193 -1.05 2.96 -18.65
CA ALA A 193 -1.99 3.79 -19.41
C ALA A 193 -2.60 3.01 -20.60
N THR A 194 -1.78 2.19 -21.27
CA THR A 194 -2.21 1.37 -22.41
C THR A 194 -3.16 0.23 -22.01
N LEU A 195 -2.98 -0.35 -20.82
CA LEU A 195 -3.76 -1.49 -20.34
C LEU A 195 -5.03 -1.11 -19.59
N ALA A 196 -4.95 0.00 -18.84
CA ALA A 196 -5.99 0.43 -17.92
C ALA A 196 -7.04 1.33 -18.57
N GLU A 197 -6.79 1.84 -19.78
CA GLU A 197 -7.59 2.90 -20.42
C GLU A 197 -7.95 4.01 -19.40
N ASN A 198 -6.95 4.36 -18.55
CA ASN A 198 -6.98 5.38 -17.49
C ASN A 198 -7.82 5.12 -16.23
N ASN A 199 -8.37 3.92 -16.02
CA ASN A 199 -9.19 3.62 -14.83
C ASN A 199 -8.42 3.05 -13.63
N MET A 200 -7.08 3.01 -13.67
CA MET A 200 -6.26 2.47 -12.59
C MET A 200 -5.24 3.48 -12.09
N GLU A 201 -5.20 3.67 -10.77
CA GLU A 201 -4.19 4.46 -10.10
C GLU A 201 -3.16 3.54 -9.45
N ALA A 202 -1.93 3.61 -9.95
CA ALA A 202 -0.82 2.83 -9.41
C ALA A 202 0.25 3.73 -8.81
N LYS A 203 0.73 3.36 -7.62
CA LYS A 203 1.87 3.99 -6.95
C LYS A 203 3.15 3.21 -7.25
N PHE A 204 4.04 3.80 -8.04
CA PHE A 204 5.37 3.24 -8.29
C PHE A 204 6.29 3.35 -7.07
N LEU A 205 7.05 2.28 -6.82
CA LEU A 205 8.00 2.22 -5.72
C LEU A 205 9.42 2.48 -6.22
N GLY A 206 9.81 3.76 -6.21
CA GLY A 206 11.15 4.20 -6.61
C GLY A 206 11.37 4.19 -8.13
N ASN A 207 12.58 4.56 -8.54
CA ASN A 207 12.98 4.64 -9.96
C ASN A 207 13.90 3.49 -10.40
N ALA A 208 14.36 2.66 -9.47
CA ALA A 208 15.25 1.55 -9.76
C ALA A 208 14.44 0.29 -10.16
N PRO A 209 14.88 -0.48 -11.17
CA PRO A 209 14.25 -1.75 -11.49
C PRO A 209 14.48 -2.77 -10.37
N CYS A 210 13.45 -3.54 -10.02
CA CYS A 210 13.50 -4.56 -8.98
C CYS A 210 14.12 -5.88 -9.48
N GLY A 211 14.18 -6.07 -10.79
CA GLY A 211 14.76 -7.26 -11.41
C GLY A 211 14.95 -7.09 -12.90
N HIS A 212 15.68 -8.01 -13.52
CA HIS A 212 15.81 -8.06 -14.96
C HIS A 212 15.73 -9.50 -15.47
N TYR A 213 15.21 -9.66 -16.68
CA TYR A 213 15.19 -10.93 -17.39
C TYR A 213 15.77 -10.74 -18.79
N LYS A 214 16.71 -11.60 -19.16
CA LYS A 214 17.35 -11.59 -20.48
C LYS A 214 16.97 -12.87 -21.23
N PHE A 215 16.47 -12.71 -22.45
CA PHE A 215 16.22 -13.86 -23.33
C PHE A 215 16.64 -13.54 -24.76
N LYS A 216 17.08 -14.57 -25.47
CA LYS A 216 17.43 -14.49 -26.88
C LYS A 216 16.24 -14.96 -27.70
N PHE A 217 15.99 -14.31 -28.84
CA PHE A 217 14.95 -14.80 -29.75
C PHE A 217 15.34 -16.18 -30.33
N PRO A 218 14.36 -17.03 -30.70
CA PRO A 218 14.60 -18.24 -31.46
C PRO A 218 15.45 -17.94 -32.71
N GLN A 219 16.24 -18.91 -33.15
CA GLN A 219 17.20 -18.72 -34.26
C GLN A 219 16.52 -18.17 -35.54
N ALA A 220 15.24 -18.50 -35.76
CA ALA A 220 14.44 -18.04 -36.90
C ALA A 220 14.23 -16.51 -36.98
N LEU A 221 14.27 -15.80 -35.84
CA LEU A 221 14.03 -14.35 -35.78
C LEU A 221 15.29 -13.55 -35.40
N ARG A 222 16.46 -14.21 -35.41
CA ARG A 222 17.71 -13.60 -34.97
C ARG A 222 18.39 -12.87 -36.13
N THR A 223 18.45 -11.55 -36.03
CA THR A 223 19.22 -10.68 -36.94
C THR A 223 20.40 -10.09 -36.19
N GLU A 224 21.46 -9.66 -36.88
CA GLU A 224 22.62 -8.98 -36.27
C GLU A 224 22.21 -7.74 -35.45
N SER A 225 21.13 -7.08 -35.87
CA SER A 225 20.52 -5.93 -35.20
C SER A 225 19.55 -6.28 -34.07
N SER A 226 19.12 -7.53 -33.92
CA SER A 226 18.13 -7.95 -32.92
C SER A 226 18.43 -9.37 -32.43
N LEU A 227 19.28 -9.46 -31.41
CA LEU A 227 19.73 -10.71 -30.81
C LEU A 227 18.78 -11.21 -29.69
N GLY A 228 18.14 -10.29 -28.98
CA GLY A 228 17.23 -10.63 -27.90
C GLY A 228 16.64 -9.40 -27.20
N ALA A 229 15.96 -9.64 -26.09
CA ALA A 229 15.38 -8.59 -25.26
C ALA A 229 15.87 -8.69 -23.80
N LYS A 230 16.01 -7.52 -23.19
CA LYS A 230 16.25 -7.34 -21.76
C LYS A 230 15.03 -6.63 -21.18
N VAL A 231 14.33 -7.34 -20.31
CA VAL A 231 13.15 -6.86 -19.60
C VAL A 231 13.58 -6.37 -18.24
N PHE A 232 13.21 -5.14 -17.87
CA PHE A 232 13.42 -4.58 -16.53
C PHE A 232 12.08 -4.47 -15.82
N PHE A 233 11.99 -5.03 -14.61
CA PHE A 233 10.75 -5.05 -13.83
C PHE A 233 10.67 -3.86 -12.88
N PHE A 234 9.58 -3.12 -12.93
CA PHE A 234 9.26 -2.06 -11.97
C PHE A 234 8.08 -2.47 -11.10
N LYS A 235 8.20 -2.24 -9.79
CA LYS A 235 7.13 -2.56 -8.84
C LYS A 235 6.19 -1.38 -8.68
N ALA A 236 4.90 -1.66 -8.77
CA ALA A 236 3.84 -0.70 -8.49
C ALA A 236 2.77 -1.32 -7.60
N LEU A 237 2.18 -0.50 -6.73
CA LEU A 237 1.04 -0.87 -5.89
C LEU A 237 -0.23 -0.29 -6.49
N LEU A 238 -1.25 -1.11 -6.66
CA LEU A 238 -2.59 -0.66 -7.01
C LEU A 238 -3.21 0.05 -5.80
N LEU A 239 -3.58 1.32 -5.97
CA LEU A 239 -4.28 2.09 -4.94
C LEU A 239 -5.79 1.92 -5.10
N THR A 240 -6.28 2.29 -6.28
CA THR A 240 -7.70 2.29 -6.64
C THR A 240 -7.80 1.97 -8.13
N GLY A 241 -8.93 1.37 -8.50
CA GLY A 241 -9.24 1.07 -9.89
C GLY A 241 -9.40 -0.41 -10.16
N ASP A 242 -10.38 -0.71 -11.00
CA ASP A 242 -10.67 -2.04 -11.49
C ASP A 242 -10.55 -2.06 -13.01
N PHE A 243 -10.29 -3.24 -13.57
CA PHE A 243 -10.46 -3.42 -15.00
C PHE A 243 -11.95 -3.29 -15.33
N SER A 244 -12.31 -2.25 -16.08
CA SER A 244 -13.65 -2.14 -16.66
C SER A 244 -13.92 -3.42 -17.47
N GLN A 245 -15.03 -4.09 -17.19
CA GLN A 245 -15.45 -5.35 -17.83
C GLN A 245 -15.75 -5.21 -19.34
N ALA A 246 -15.57 -4.00 -19.89
CA ALA A 246 -15.71 -3.70 -21.30
C ALA A 246 -14.58 -4.36 -22.14
N GLY A 247 -14.75 -5.65 -22.41
CA GLY A 247 -14.34 -6.22 -23.69
C GLY A 247 -13.20 -7.23 -23.72
N LYS A 248 -12.54 -7.55 -22.60
CA LYS A 248 -11.32 -8.39 -22.64
C LYS A 248 -11.30 -9.52 -21.60
N LYS A 249 -12.36 -10.34 -21.56
CA LYS A 249 -12.35 -11.64 -20.87
C LYS A 249 -11.20 -12.49 -21.44
N GLY A 250 -10.16 -12.76 -20.64
CA GLY A 250 -9.01 -13.58 -21.04
C GLY A 250 -7.73 -12.82 -21.43
N HIS A 251 -7.65 -11.51 -21.18
CA HIS A 251 -6.40 -10.76 -21.35
C HIS A 251 -5.60 -10.60 -20.07
N HIS A 252 -6.25 -10.55 -18.91
CA HIS A 252 -5.58 -10.35 -17.63
C HIS A 252 -6.04 -11.35 -16.58
N VAL A 253 -5.14 -11.68 -15.65
CA VAL A 253 -5.40 -12.56 -14.51
C VAL A 253 -4.68 -11.99 -13.30
N TRP A 254 -5.34 -12.03 -12.15
CA TRP A 254 -4.77 -11.72 -10.85
C TRP A 254 -4.38 -13.01 -10.15
N VAL A 255 -3.08 -13.18 -9.93
CA VAL A 255 -2.50 -14.45 -9.49
C VAL A 255 -1.73 -14.26 -8.19
N SER A 256 -1.90 -15.20 -7.27
CA SER A 256 -1.09 -15.27 -6.05
C SER A 256 0.30 -15.85 -6.35
N LYS A 257 1.29 -15.64 -5.47
CA LYS A 257 2.66 -16.14 -5.69
C LYS A 257 2.74 -17.66 -5.92
N ASP A 258 1.87 -18.42 -5.26
CA ASP A 258 1.81 -19.89 -5.38
C ASP A 258 1.35 -20.32 -6.77
N GLU A 259 0.27 -19.72 -7.26
CA GLU A 259 -0.34 -20.00 -8.57
C GLU A 259 0.48 -19.44 -9.74
N LEU A 260 1.46 -18.57 -9.46
CA LEU A 260 2.35 -18.01 -10.48
C LEU A 260 3.13 -19.10 -11.24
N GLY A 261 3.33 -20.26 -10.58
CA GLY A 261 3.89 -21.50 -11.13
C GLY A 261 3.25 -21.98 -12.42
N ASP A 262 1.93 -21.90 -12.48
CA ASP A 262 1.14 -22.56 -13.51
C ASP A 262 1.17 -21.79 -14.84
N TYR A 263 1.44 -20.49 -14.77
CA TYR A 263 1.34 -19.58 -15.91
C TYR A 263 2.69 -19.25 -16.55
N LEU A 264 3.73 -19.03 -15.74
CA LEU A 264 5.00 -18.48 -16.21
C LEU A 264 6.00 -19.58 -16.55
N LYS A 265 6.76 -19.38 -17.64
CA LYS A 265 7.89 -20.25 -18.00
C LYS A 265 8.89 -20.32 -16.82
N PRO A 266 9.50 -21.48 -16.51
CA PRO A 266 10.25 -21.69 -15.26
C PRO A 266 11.43 -20.73 -15.09
N LYS A 267 12.15 -20.42 -16.17
CA LYS A 267 13.28 -19.46 -16.14
C LYS A 267 12.83 -18.03 -15.84
N TYR A 268 11.65 -17.64 -16.34
CA TYR A 268 11.08 -16.32 -16.12
C TYR A 268 10.53 -16.21 -14.70
N LEU A 269 9.79 -17.23 -14.26
CA LEU A 269 9.29 -17.37 -12.90
C LEU A 269 10.40 -17.26 -11.85
N ALA A 270 11.55 -17.89 -12.07
CA ALA A 270 12.67 -17.84 -11.12
C ALA A 270 13.17 -16.40 -10.89
N GLN A 271 13.15 -15.54 -11.92
CA GLN A 271 13.51 -14.12 -11.74
C GLN A 271 12.39 -13.32 -11.08
N VAL A 272 11.13 -13.62 -11.40
CA VAL A 272 9.98 -12.93 -10.81
C VAL A 272 9.84 -13.25 -9.31
N LYS A 273 10.00 -14.53 -8.91
CA LYS A 273 9.94 -14.95 -7.51
C LYS A 273 11.01 -14.32 -6.61
N ARG A 274 12.11 -13.81 -7.18
CA ARG A 274 13.19 -13.18 -6.40
C ARG A 274 12.78 -11.83 -5.80
N PHE A 275 11.95 -11.05 -6.49
CA PHE A 275 11.51 -9.73 -6.02
C PHE A 275 10.07 -9.73 -5.50
N LEU A 276 9.28 -10.78 -5.78
CA LEU A 276 7.96 -10.98 -5.18
C LEU A 276 8.09 -11.54 -3.76
N LEU A 277 7.98 -10.65 -2.78
CA LEU A 277 7.87 -11.03 -1.37
C LEU A 277 6.45 -11.56 -1.09
N ASP A 278 6.40 -12.66 -0.35
CA ASP A 278 5.17 -13.19 0.27
C ASP A 278 5.51 -13.33 1.74
N LEU A 279 5.10 -12.33 2.50
CA LEU A 279 5.29 -12.17 3.94
C LEU A 279 3.97 -12.52 4.59
#